data_AF-X0W9N9-F1
#
_entry.id   AF-X0W9N9-F1
#
_cell.length_a   1.000
_cell.length_b   1.000
_cell.length_c   1.000
_cell.angle_alpha   90.00
_cell.angle_beta   90.00
_cell.angle_gamma   90.00
#
_symmetry.space_group_name_H-M   'P 1'
#
loop_
_entity.id
_entity.type
_entity.pdbx_description
1 polymer ?
#
loop_
_entity_poly.entity_id
_entity_poly.type
_entity_poly.pdbx_seq_one_letter_code
_entity_poly.pdbx_strand_id
1 'polypeptide(L)'
;ASFLPESQATLVIQLATSFVAPNTFLNQTATETARDEARQSVEQVRKSYAAGETIVSRGEVITSLEIEGLQAFSLLKPPDAWQAIAIQAALVTLLGSAIALYAYRLHFDQIKNVRLALTVSVMFIIGSTALQFMIPNRTVLPYIFPSATLPILLTIIFSPGMGIMSALITGALAGFMAPRGLEIGLYVMLSGTIAALVIGRADRLSSFFWAGLATAISASIVIIIFRFPDPATDLIGKATLIGASIVMGLLSASLGFGMLLLI
;
A
#
# COMPACT_ATOMS: atom_id res chain seq x y z
N ALA A 1 44.76 67.53 -14.09
CA ALA A 1 44.84 66.12 -14.50
C ALA A 1 46.28 65.66 -14.36
N SER A 2 46.66 65.15 -13.18
CA SER A 2 47.98 64.58 -12.93
C SER A 2 47.94 63.11 -13.34
N PHE A 3 48.33 62.82 -14.58
CA PHE A 3 48.54 61.45 -15.05
C PHE A 3 49.79 60.89 -14.37
N LEU A 4 49.59 60.05 -13.36
CA LEU A 4 50.67 59.23 -12.82
C LEU A 4 51.06 58.19 -13.90
N PRO A 5 52.36 57.97 -14.17
CA PRO A 5 52.83 56.85 -14.97
C PRO A 5 52.24 55.52 -14.46
N GLU A 6 51.92 54.56 -15.34
CA GLU A 6 51.29 53.28 -14.96
C GLU A 6 52.02 52.55 -13.82
N SER A 7 53.35 52.66 -13.79
CA SER A 7 54.19 52.09 -12.72
C SER A 7 53.95 52.72 -11.35
N GLN A 8 53.66 54.02 -11.29
CA GLN A 8 53.36 54.73 -10.05
C GLN A 8 51.91 54.48 -9.59
N ALA A 9 50.96 54.38 -10.53
CA ALA A 9 49.58 54.02 -10.21
C ALA A 9 49.48 52.60 -9.60
N THR A 10 50.26 51.65 -10.14
CA THR A 10 50.31 50.27 -9.63
C THR A 10 50.85 50.22 -8.21
N LEU A 11 51.89 51.00 -7.91
CA LEU A 11 52.48 51.09 -6.57
C LEU A 11 51.50 51.70 -5.54
N VAL A 12 50.77 52.74 -5.95
CA VAL A 12 49.73 53.38 -5.12
C VAL A 12 48.57 52.42 -4.85
N ILE A 13 48.14 51.65 -5.85
CA ILE A 13 47.07 50.65 -5.66
C ILE A 13 47.53 49.54 -4.71
N GLN A 14 48.77 49.04 -4.82
CA GLN A 14 49.32 48.03 -3.91
C GLN A 14 49.44 48.54 -2.47
N LEU A 15 49.91 49.77 -2.29
CA LEU A 15 49.98 50.39 -0.97
C LEU A 15 48.58 50.62 -0.41
N ALA A 16 47.66 51.21 -1.18
CA ALA A 16 46.31 51.50 -0.73
C ALA A 16 45.54 50.22 -0.36
N THR A 17 45.58 49.18 -1.19
CA THR A 17 44.90 47.90 -0.90
C THR A 17 45.44 47.20 0.34
N SER A 18 46.73 47.36 0.66
CA SER A 18 47.34 46.83 1.89
C SER A 18 46.82 47.50 3.17
N PHE A 19 46.23 48.70 3.06
CA PHE A 19 45.64 49.44 4.18
C PHE A 19 44.10 49.44 4.17
N VAL A 20 43.45 48.75 3.22
CA VAL A 20 41.99 48.56 3.24
C VAL A 20 41.65 47.44 4.21
N ALA A 21 41.24 47.80 5.43
CA ALA A 21 40.69 46.86 6.39
C ALA A 21 39.20 46.58 6.09
N PRO A 22 38.70 45.35 6.31
CA PRO A 22 37.28 45.05 6.21
C PRO A 22 36.49 45.91 7.21
N ASN A 23 35.56 46.74 6.72
CA ASN A 23 34.68 47.57 7.56
C ASN A 23 33.32 46.91 7.85
N THR A 24 33.20 45.61 7.59
CA THR A 24 31.95 44.86 7.79
C THR A 24 32.17 43.82 8.87
N PHE A 25 31.57 44.03 10.03
CA PHE A 25 31.54 43.07 11.12
C PHE A 25 30.13 42.48 11.25
N LEU A 26 30.03 41.18 11.53
CA LEU A 26 28.75 40.54 11.77
C LEU A 26 28.14 41.11 13.06
N ASN A 27 27.05 41.86 12.92
CA ASN A 27 26.28 42.35 14.06
C ASN A 27 25.09 41.40 14.30
N GLN A 28 25.28 40.44 15.20
CA GLN A 28 24.24 39.46 15.55
C GLN A 28 23.01 40.13 16.14
N THR A 29 23.18 41.13 17.02
CA THR A 29 22.08 41.84 17.68
C THR A 29 21.20 42.57 16.66
N ALA A 30 21.80 43.31 15.72
CA ALA A 30 21.05 43.98 14.66
C ALA A 30 20.33 42.99 13.73
N THR A 31 20.93 41.81 13.49
CA THR A 31 20.31 40.74 12.69
C THR A 31 19.11 40.13 13.39
N GLU A 32 19.18 39.92 14.70
CA GLU A 32 18.08 39.41 15.51
C GLU A 32 16.93 40.43 15.62
N THR A 33 17.25 41.69 15.87
CA THR A 33 16.25 42.78 15.91
C THR A 33 15.54 42.92 14.55
N ALA A 34 16.29 42.91 13.44
CA ALA A 34 15.68 42.96 12.10
C ALA A 34 14.80 41.73 11.81
N ARG A 35 15.16 40.55 12.33
CA ARG A 35 14.32 39.34 12.23
C ARG A 35 13.03 39.46 13.02
N ASP A 36 13.09 40.02 14.22
CA ASP A 36 11.90 40.20 15.06
C ASP A 36 10.97 41.28 14.51
N GLU A 37 11.51 42.39 14.01
CA GLU A 37 10.75 43.43 13.30
C GLU A 37 10.08 42.86 12.03
N ALA A 38 10.81 42.06 11.25
CA ALA A 38 10.25 41.37 10.09
C ALA A 38 9.17 40.34 10.48
N ARG A 39 9.26 39.72 11.66
CA ARG A 39 8.21 38.81 12.16
C ARG A 39 6.96 39.59 12.59
N GLN A 40 7.14 40.76 13.18
CA GLN A 40 6.04 41.62 13.64
C GLN A 40 5.33 42.37 12.50
N SER A 41 6.03 42.62 11.39
CA SER A 41 5.46 43.29 10.22
C SER A 41 4.56 42.40 9.36
N VAL A 42 4.58 41.08 9.59
CA VAL A 42 3.69 40.12 8.92
C VAL A 42 2.42 39.94 9.73
N GLU A 43 1.28 40.11 9.08
CA GLU A 43 -0.03 39.96 9.70
C GLU A 43 -0.28 38.49 10.12
N GLN A 44 -0.62 38.26 11.39
CA GLN A 44 -0.89 36.92 11.90
C GLN A 44 -2.22 36.40 11.34
N VAL A 45 -2.14 35.41 10.45
CA VAL A 45 -3.33 34.68 9.98
C VAL A 45 -3.78 33.71 11.06
N ARG A 46 -4.87 34.02 11.77
CA ARG A 46 -5.48 33.15 12.79
C ARG A 46 -6.73 32.49 12.22
N LYS A 47 -6.81 31.16 12.32
CA LYS A 47 -7.99 30.37 11.93
C LYS A 47 -8.52 29.64 13.17
N SER A 48 -9.81 29.81 13.44
CA SER A 48 -10.53 29.13 14.52
C SER A 48 -11.30 27.95 13.93
N TYR A 49 -11.38 26.84 14.67
CA TYR A 49 -12.12 25.65 14.29
C TYR A 49 -13.24 25.40 15.30
N ALA A 50 -14.45 25.12 14.82
CA ALA A 50 -15.57 24.68 15.65
C ALA A 50 -15.46 23.19 15.98
N ALA A 51 -16.09 22.77 17.08
CA ALA A 51 -16.15 21.35 17.44
C ALA A 51 -16.93 20.56 16.36
N GLY A 52 -16.31 19.50 15.83
CA GLY A 52 -16.89 18.69 14.74
C GLY A 52 -16.65 19.25 13.33
N GLU A 53 -15.92 20.36 13.19
CA GLU A 53 -15.52 20.89 11.88
C GLU A 53 -14.40 20.04 11.26
N THR A 54 -14.55 19.70 9.98
CA THR A 54 -13.51 19.00 9.22
C THR A 54 -12.38 19.97 8.87
N ILE A 55 -11.16 19.71 9.37
CA ILE A 55 -9.98 20.55 9.11
C ILE A 55 -9.46 20.38 7.68
N VAL A 56 -9.37 19.14 7.18
CA VAL A 56 -8.92 18.79 5.83
C VAL A 56 -9.70 17.56 5.34
N SER A 57 -10.11 17.54 4.08
CA SER A 57 -10.73 16.37 3.45
C SER A 57 -9.71 15.48 2.75
N ARG A 58 -10.01 14.17 2.65
CA ARG A 58 -9.13 13.22 1.95
C ARG A 58 -9.01 13.61 0.47
N GLY A 59 -7.79 13.87 0.01
CA GLY A 59 -7.48 14.23 -1.39
C GLY A 59 -7.28 15.72 -1.64
N GLU A 60 -7.38 16.56 -0.60
CA GLU A 60 -7.14 18.00 -0.67
C GLU A 60 -5.65 18.33 -0.49
N VAL A 61 -5.17 19.40 -1.13
CA VAL A 61 -3.78 19.86 -1.00
C VAL A 61 -3.65 20.60 0.33
N ILE A 62 -2.83 20.06 1.23
CA ILE A 62 -2.67 20.58 2.58
C ILE A 62 -1.82 21.86 2.59
N THR A 63 -2.32 22.90 3.25
CA THR A 63 -1.60 24.16 3.53
C THR A 63 -0.87 24.12 4.88
N SER A 64 0.14 24.97 5.07
CA SER A 64 0.91 25.03 6.32
C SER A 64 0.05 25.30 7.56
N LEU A 65 -1.01 26.10 7.42
CA LEU A 65 -1.94 26.45 8.49
C LEU A 65 -2.79 25.24 8.92
N GLU A 66 -3.17 24.38 7.97
CA GLU A 66 -3.92 23.15 8.26
C GLU A 66 -3.04 22.12 8.96
N ILE A 67 -1.75 22.04 8.63
CA ILE A 67 -0.79 21.19 9.36
C ILE A 67 -0.72 21.63 10.82
N GLU A 68 -0.59 22.93 11.06
CA GLU A 68 -0.56 23.49 12.41
C GLU A 68 -1.85 23.18 13.17
N GLY A 69 -3.01 23.33 12.53
CA GLY A 69 -4.31 22.93 13.08
C GLY A 69 -4.36 21.44 13.44
N LEU A 70 -4.01 20.55 12.50
CA LEU A 70 -3.97 19.11 12.73
C LEU A 70 -3.01 18.71 13.87
N GLN A 71 -1.88 19.43 14.01
CA GLN A 71 -0.92 19.23 15.08
C GLN A 71 -1.47 19.69 16.43
N ALA A 72 -2.11 20.87 16.49
CA ALA A 72 -2.74 21.41 17.69
C ALA A 72 -3.83 20.47 18.24
N PHE A 73 -4.60 19.83 17.35
CA PHE A 73 -5.62 18.84 17.73
C PHE A 73 -5.09 17.41 17.89
N SER A 74 -3.77 17.19 17.82
CA SER A 74 -3.14 15.84 17.91
C SER A 74 -3.67 14.82 16.90
N LEU A 75 -4.22 15.27 15.77
CA LEU A 75 -4.77 14.43 14.71
C LEU A 75 -3.69 13.82 13.80
N LEU A 76 -2.44 14.28 13.94
CA LEU A 76 -1.27 13.73 13.25
C LEU A 76 -0.67 12.50 13.95
N LYS A 77 -1.24 12.06 15.09
CA LYS A 77 -0.73 10.87 15.79
C LYS A 77 -1.08 9.62 14.98
N PRO A 78 -0.09 8.78 14.62
CA PRO A 78 -0.37 7.46 14.09
C PRO A 78 -1.30 6.71 15.05
N PRO A 79 -2.25 5.91 14.54
CA PRO A 79 -3.02 5.00 15.38
C PRO A 79 -2.09 4.17 16.27
N ASP A 80 -2.54 3.82 17.47
CA ASP A 80 -1.78 2.94 18.36
C ASP A 80 -1.44 1.64 17.60
N ALA A 81 -0.15 1.37 17.42
CA ALA A 81 0.34 0.24 16.65
C ALA A 81 -0.18 -1.08 17.21
N TRP A 82 -0.32 -1.19 18.54
CA TRP A 82 -0.85 -2.39 19.19
C TRP A 82 -2.34 -2.58 18.93
N GLN A 83 -3.10 -1.48 18.93
CA GLN A 83 -4.53 -1.53 18.61
C GLN A 83 -4.74 -1.95 17.14
N ALA A 84 -3.96 -1.42 16.21
CA ALA A 84 -4.02 -1.79 14.79
C ALA A 84 -3.71 -3.28 14.58
N ILE A 85 -2.65 -3.79 15.23
CA ILE A 85 -2.28 -5.22 15.18
C ILE A 85 -3.39 -6.09 15.80
N ALA A 86 -3.95 -5.69 16.94
CA ALA A 86 -5.00 -6.44 17.62
C ALA A 86 -6.28 -6.56 16.77
N ILE A 87 -6.70 -5.46 16.12
CA ILE A 87 -7.88 -5.47 15.23
C ILE A 87 -7.64 -6.40 14.02
N GLN A 88 -6.45 -6.32 13.40
CA GLN A 88 -6.10 -7.18 12.28
C GLN A 88 -6.03 -8.66 12.70
N ALA A 89 -5.40 -8.97 13.84
CA ALA A 89 -5.32 -10.32 14.37
C ALA A 89 -6.71 -10.90 14.71
N ALA A 90 -7.60 -10.07 15.27
CA ALA A 90 -8.99 -10.44 15.54
C ALA A 90 -9.74 -10.78 14.25
N LEU A 91 -9.59 -9.97 13.19
CA LEU A 91 -10.21 -10.24 11.89
C LEU A 91 -9.67 -11.53 11.27
N VAL A 92 -8.34 -11.73 11.24
CA VAL A 92 -7.73 -12.95 10.70
C VAL A 92 -8.20 -14.18 11.46
N THR A 93 -8.33 -14.09 12.79
CA THR A 93 -8.81 -15.19 13.63
C THR A 93 -10.28 -15.49 13.36
N LEU A 94 -11.13 -14.46 13.26
CA LEU A 94 -12.54 -14.60 12.90
C LEU A 94 -12.70 -15.30 11.54
N LEU A 95 -11.99 -14.81 10.52
CA LEU A 95 -12.03 -15.34 9.17
C LEU A 95 -11.47 -16.77 9.08
N GLY A 96 -10.34 -17.03 9.75
CA GLY A 96 -9.76 -18.38 9.83
C GLY A 96 -10.68 -19.36 10.55
N SER A 97 -11.36 -18.91 11.61
CA SER A 97 -12.35 -19.73 12.32
C SER A 97 -13.55 -20.07 11.45
N ALA A 98 -13.97 -19.17 10.54
CA ALA A 98 -15.03 -19.45 9.59
C ALA A 98 -14.64 -20.54 8.59
N ILE A 99 -13.41 -20.51 8.06
CA ILE A 99 -12.87 -21.58 7.20
C ILE A 99 -12.85 -22.90 7.98
N ALA A 100 -12.29 -22.89 9.20
CA ALA A 100 -12.16 -24.07 10.03
C ALA A 100 -13.53 -24.67 10.38
N LEU A 101 -14.52 -23.84 10.75
CA LEU A 101 -15.86 -24.29 11.09
C LEU A 101 -16.59 -24.89 9.89
N TYR A 102 -16.45 -24.27 8.70
CA TYR A 102 -17.05 -24.80 7.48
C TYR A 102 -16.41 -26.13 7.06
N ALA A 103 -15.08 -26.23 7.15
CA ALA A 103 -14.35 -27.48 6.96
C ALA A 103 -14.79 -28.56 7.96
N TYR A 104 -14.92 -28.21 9.24
CA TYR A 104 -15.38 -29.13 10.27
C TYR A 104 -16.81 -29.63 10.02
N ARG A 105 -17.71 -28.76 9.56
CA ARG A 105 -19.12 -29.11 9.32
C ARG A 105 -19.34 -29.99 8.09
N LEU A 106 -18.61 -29.74 7.00
CA LEU A 106 -18.89 -30.37 5.69
C LEU A 106 -17.82 -31.38 5.26
N HIS A 107 -16.64 -31.33 5.87
CA HIS A 107 -15.47 -32.12 5.49
C HIS A 107 -14.72 -32.66 6.72
N PHE A 108 -15.50 -33.16 7.68
CA PHE A 108 -14.99 -33.64 8.97
C PHE A 108 -13.89 -34.69 8.82
N ASP A 109 -14.07 -35.66 7.92
CA ASP A 109 -13.10 -36.74 7.71
C ASP A 109 -11.75 -36.23 7.20
N GLN A 110 -11.76 -35.21 6.32
CA GLN A 110 -10.55 -34.59 5.81
C GLN A 110 -9.85 -33.75 6.89
N ILE A 111 -10.59 -32.92 7.63
CA ILE A 111 -10.01 -32.00 8.62
C ILE A 111 -9.56 -32.71 9.90
N LYS A 112 -10.07 -33.93 10.17
CA LYS A 112 -9.59 -34.78 11.27
C LYS A 112 -8.12 -35.16 11.10
N ASN A 113 -7.61 -35.17 9.87
CA ASN A 113 -6.18 -35.34 9.63
C ASN A 113 -5.42 -34.06 10.08
N VAL A 114 -4.74 -34.17 11.21
CA VAL A 114 -3.98 -33.06 11.83
C VAL A 114 -2.97 -32.46 10.86
N ARG A 115 -2.31 -33.27 10.02
CA ARG A 115 -1.34 -32.77 9.02
C ARG A 115 -2.03 -31.87 8.01
N LEU A 116 -3.19 -32.29 7.50
CA LEU A 116 -3.97 -31.51 6.52
C LEU A 116 -4.52 -30.22 7.14
N ALA A 117 -5.11 -30.32 8.34
CA ALA A 117 -5.61 -29.15 9.06
C ALA A 117 -4.50 -28.12 9.36
N LEU A 118 -3.32 -28.60 9.76
CA LEU A 118 -2.15 -27.75 10.00
C LEU A 118 -1.65 -27.11 8.71
N THR A 119 -1.55 -27.86 7.61
CA THR A 119 -1.19 -27.30 6.29
C THR A 119 -2.13 -26.17 5.89
N VAL A 120 -3.44 -26.40 5.95
CA VAL A 120 -4.45 -25.37 5.60
C VAL A 120 -4.32 -24.14 6.48
N SER A 121 -4.15 -24.34 7.80
CA SER A 121 -4.01 -23.24 8.76
C SER A 121 -2.75 -22.42 8.50
N VAL A 122 -1.60 -23.08 8.29
CA VAL A 122 -0.33 -22.43 7.98
C VAL A 122 -0.42 -21.69 6.65
N MET A 123 -1.03 -22.27 5.62
CA MET A 123 -1.21 -21.60 4.34
C MET A 123 -2.10 -20.35 4.45
N PHE A 124 -3.18 -20.43 5.21
CA PHE A 124 -4.05 -19.28 5.45
C PHE A 124 -3.33 -18.16 6.22
N ILE A 125 -2.55 -18.51 7.24
CA ILE A 125 -1.76 -17.55 8.01
C ILE A 125 -0.70 -16.90 7.11
N ILE A 126 0.08 -17.68 6.36
CA ILE A 126 1.10 -17.15 5.44
C ILE A 126 0.46 -16.23 4.39
N GLY A 127 -0.68 -16.63 3.80
CA GLY A 127 -1.41 -15.80 2.84
C GLY A 127 -1.92 -14.49 3.44
N SER A 128 -2.44 -14.54 4.67
CA SER A 128 -2.93 -13.36 5.39
C SER A 128 -1.79 -12.40 5.75
N THR A 129 -0.66 -12.93 6.21
CA THR A 129 0.55 -12.15 6.49
C THR A 129 1.12 -11.53 5.21
N ALA A 130 1.13 -12.27 4.09
CA ALA A 130 1.55 -11.72 2.80
C ALA A 130 0.66 -10.55 2.35
N LEU A 131 -0.66 -10.66 2.50
CA LEU A 131 -1.60 -9.54 2.24
C LEU A 131 -1.26 -8.31 3.08
N GLN A 132 -0.93 -8.51 4.36
CA GLN A 132 -0.55 -7.43 5.28
C GLN A 132 0.69 -6.67 4.81
N PHE A 133 1.67 -7.35 4.20
CA PHE A 133 2.88 -6.72 3.68
C PHE A 133 2.70 -6.13 2.28
N MET A 134 1.85 -6.74 1.45
CA MET A 134 1.70 -6.36 0.04
C MET A 134 0.69 -5.24 -0.20
N ILE A 135 -0.31 -5.06 0.68
CA ILE A 135 -1.42 -4.12 0.44
C ILE A 135 -1.12 -2.68 0.90
N PRO A 136 -0.75 -2.42 2.17
CA PRO A 136 -0.71 -1.05 2.70
C PRO A 136 0.36 -0.19 2.01
N ASN A 137 -0.03 1.02 1.57
CA ASN A 137 0.87 2.03 0.96
C ASN A 137 1.67 1.54 -0.27
N ARG A 138 1.16 0.54 -1.00
CA ARG A 138 1.78 0.04 -2.23
C ARG A 138 0.83 0.16 -3.41
N THR A 139 1.33 0.64 -4.54
CA THR A 139 0.51 0.90 -5.74
C THR A 139 0.36 -0.33 -6.64
N VAL A 140 1.43 -1.10 -6.87
CA VAL A 140 1.45 -2.25 -7.78
C VAL A 140 1.45 -3.60 -7.05
N LEU A 141 2.15 -3.65 -5.92
CA LEU A 141 2.33 -4.87 -5.12
C LEU A 141 1.02 -5.62 -4.76
N PRO A 142 -0.11 -4.94 -4.44
CA PRO A 142 -1.38 -5.62 -4.16
C PRO A 142 -1.88 -6.49 -5.31
N TYR A 143 -1.58 -6.11 -6.56
CA TYR A 143 -2.08 -6.78 -7.76
C TYR A 143 -1.26 -7.99 -8.16
N ILE A 144 -0.06 -8.18 -7.59
CA ILE A 144 0.81 -9.34 -7.83
C ILE A 144 0.52 -10.47 -6.84
N PHE A 145 -0.18 -10.17 -5.74
CA PHE A 145 -0.50 -11.16 -4.69
C PHE A 145 -1.22 -12.38 -5.29
N PRO A 146 -0.73 -13.61 -5.06
CA PRO A 146 -1.27 -14.83 -5.68
C PRO A 146 -2.63 -15.24 -5.06
N SER A 147 -3.67 -14.47 -5.36
CA SER A 147 -5.01 -14.58 -4.75
C SER A 147 -5.68 -15.93 -4.96
N ALA A 148 -5.37 -16.61 -6.07
CA ALA A 148 -6.00 -17.87 -6.43
C ALA A 148 -5.33 -19.11 -5.82
N THR A 149 -4.14 -19.01 -5.22
CA THR A 149 -3.42 -20.18 -4.68
C THR A 149 -4.22 -20.92 -3.61
N LEU A 150 -4.71 -20.21 -2.59
CA LEU A 150 -5.48 -20.83 -1.51
C LEU A 150 -6.84 -21.39 -2.01
N PRO A 151 -7.64 -20.64 -2.81
CA PRO A 151 -8.85 -21.18 -3.45
C PRO A 151 -8.62 -22.44 -4.28
N ILE A 152 -7.59 -22.47 -5.13
CA ILE A 152 -7.24 -23.64 -5.94
C ILE A 152 -6.97 -24.86 -5.05
N LEU A 153 -6.12 -24.70 -4.04
CA LEU A 153 -5.74 -25.81 -3.16
C LEU A 153 -6.91 -26.34 -2.36
N LEU A 154 -7.74 -25.46 -1.81
CA LEU A 154 -8.91 -25.87 -1.05
C LEU A 154 -10.00 -26.49 -1.92
N THR A 155 -10.11 -26.10 -3.19
CA THR A 155 -10.95 -26.82 -4.16
C THR A 155 -10.49 -28.26 -4.34
N ILE A 156 -9.19 -28.46 -4.52
CA ILE A 156 -8.62 -29.79 -4.79
C ILE A 156 -8.69 -30.70 -3.56
N ILE A 157 -8.38 -30.16 -2.38
CA ILE A 157 -8.31 -30.93 -1.13
C ILE A 157 -9.70 -31.29 -0.60
N PHE A 158 -10.66 -30.37 -0.70
CA PHE A 158 -11.98 -30.52 -0.09
C PHE A 158 -13.11 -30.56 -1.11
N SER A 159 -13.40 -29.41 -1.73
CA SER A 159 -14.48 -29.25 -2.69
C SER A 159 -14.44 -27.85 -3.32
N PRO A 160 -15.04 -27.65 -4.51
CA PRO A 160 -15.19 -26.32 -5.10
C PRO A 160 -15.83 -25.30 -4.15
N GLY A 161 -16.78 -25.73 -3.31
CA GLY A 161 -17.41 -24.87 -2.32
C GLY A 161 -16.42 -24.31 -1.29
N MET A 162 -15.45 -25.13 -0.85
CA MET A 162 -14.38 -24.67 0.05
C MET A 162 -13.46 -23.65 -0.63
N GLY A 163 -13.10 -23.89 -1.90
CA GLY A 163 -12.29 -22.96 -2.68
C GLY A 163 -12.97 -21.60 -2.82
N ILE A 164 -14.26 -21.58 -3.20
CA ILE A 164 -15.06 -20.36 -3.29
C ILE A 164 -15.12 -19.64 -1.94
N MET A 165 -15.45 -20.37 -0.86
CA MET A 165 -15.52 -19.77 0.48
C MET A 165 -14.19 -19.11 0.87
N SER A 166 -13.07 -19.78 0.60
CA SER A 166 -11.76 -19.21 0.89
C SER A 166 -11.46 -17.96 0.07
N ALA A 167 -11.91 -17.89 -1.20
CA ALA A 167 -11.78 -16.70 -2.03
C ALA A 167 -12.62 -15.52 -1.50
N LEU A 168 -13.85 -15.79 -1.03
CA LEU A 168 -14.69 -14.79 -0.36
C LEU A 168 -14.00 -14.24 0.90
N ILE A 169 -13.41 -15.13 1.70
CA ILE A 169 -12.76 -14.78 2.95
C ILE A 169 -11.46 -13.99 2.72
N THR A 170 -10.60 -14.43 1.82
CA THR A 170 -9.36 -13.70 1.48
C THR A 170 -9.67 -12.38 0.79
N GLY A 171 -10.73 -12.31 -0.02
CA GLY A 171 -11.23 -11.07 -0.60
C GLY A 171 -11.73 -10.07 0.44
N ALA A 172 -12.51 -10.53 1.41
CA ALA A 172 -12.96 -9.69 2.53
C ALA A 172 -11.77 -9.13 3.34
N LEU A 173 -10.76 -9.98 3.62
CA LEU A 173 -9.53 -9.56 4.29
C LEU A 173 -8.78 -8.51 3.46
N ALA A 174 -8.56 -8.77 2.18
CA ALA A 174 -7.85 -7.87 1.29
C ALA A 174 -8.56 -6.51 1.14
N GLY A 175 -9.89 -6.53 1.07
CA GLY A 175 -10.71 -5.32 1.00
C GLY A 175 -10.68 -4.50 2.30
N PHE A 176 -10.63 -5.15 3.46
CA PHE A 176 -10.46 -4.47 4.75
C PHE A 176 -9.10 -3.76 4.85
N MET A 177 -8.05 -4.35 4.30
CA MET A 177 -6.68 -3.83 4.40
C MET A 177 -6.37 -2.72 3.39
N ALA A 178 -7.10 -2.67 2.28
CA ALA A 178 -6.77 -1.77 1.18
C ALA A 178 -7.44 -0.40 1.31
N PRO A 179 -6.74 0.71 0.97
CA PRO A 179 -7.36 2.03 0.87
C PRO A 179 -8.52 2.09 -0.13
N ARG A 180 -8.43 1.31 -1.22
CA ARG A 180 -9.51 1.07 -2.20
C ARG A 180 -10.13 -0.30 -1.95
N GLY A 181 -10.75 -0.44 -0.78
CA GLY A 181 -11.20 -1.72 -0.24
C GLY A 181 -12.12 -2.52 -1.15
N LEU A 182 -13.10 -1.85 -1.78
CA LEU A 182 -14.03 -2.53 -2.70
C LEU A 182 -13.31 -3.10 -3.93
N GLU A 183 -12.41 -2.33 -4.54
CA GLU A 183 -11.66 -2.75 -5.73
C GLU A 183 -10.77 -3.96 -5.42
N ILE A 184 -9.91 -3.85 -4.40
CA ILE A 184 -8.97 -4.91 -4.04
C ILE A 184 -9.70 -6.14 -3.49
N GLY A 185 -10.77 -5.93 -2.73
CA GLY A 185 -11.60 -7.03 -2.23
C GLY A 185 -12.24 -7.82 -3.37
N LEU A 186 -12.89 -7.15 -4.32
CA LEU A 186 -13.47 -7.81 -5.50
C LEU A 186 -12.39 -8.42 -6.40
N TYR A 187 -11.23 -7.78 -6.53
CA TYR A 187 -10.10 -8.31 -7.29
C TYR A 187 -9.66 -9.68 -6.76
N VAL A 188 -9.37 -9.78 -5.46
CA VAL A 188 -8.95 -11.04 -4.82
C VAL A 188 -10.09 -12.06 -4.82
N MET A 189 -11.31 -11.61 -4.50
CA MET A 189 -12.48 -12.47 -4.38
C MET A 189 -12.88 -13.13 -5.69
N LEU A 190 -13.07 -12.33 -6.75
CA LEU A 190 -13.55 -12.84 -8.03
C LEU A 190 -12.49 -13.66 -8.74
N SER A 191 -11.23 -13.20 -8.73
CA SER A 191 -10.13 -13.95 -9.33
C SER A 191 -9.96 -15.33 -8.67
N GLY A 192 -10.00 -15.40 -7.34
CA GLY A 192 -9.95 -16.66 -6.60
C GLY A 192 -11.16 -17.56 -6.83
N THR A 193 -12.37 -16.99 -6.87
CA THR A 193 -13.62 -17.73 -7.13
C THR A 193 -13.61 -18.36 -8.52
N ILE A 194 -13.22 -17.61 -9.55
CA ILE A 194 -13.10 -18.10 -10.91
C ILE A 194 -12.05 -19.21 -11.00
N ALA A 195 -10.91 -19.05 -10.32
CA ALA A 195 -9.89 -20.10 -10.26
C ALA A 195 -10.42 -21.40 -9.64
N ALA A 196 -11.13 -21.29 -8.52
CA ALA A 196 -11.74 -22.41 -7.82
C ALA A 196 -12.78 -23.16 -8.66
N LEU A 197 -13.47 -22.47 -9.56
CA LEU A 197 -14.44 -23.08 -10.48
C LEU A 197 -13.76 -23.72 -11.70
N VAL A 198 -12.66 -23.14 -12.19
CA VAL A 198 -11.99 -23.59 -13.42
C VAL A 198 -11.02 -24.76 -13.19
N ILE A 199 -10.39 -24.86 -12.01
CA ILE A 199 -9.37 -25.89 -11.72
C ILE A 199 -9.88 -27.34 -11.87
N GLY A 200 -11.17 -27.58 -11.60
CA GLY A 200 -11.78 -28.90 -11.67
C GLY A 200 -11.07 -29.93 -10.78
N ARG A 201 -10.79 -31.13 -11.31
CA ARG A 201 -10.17 -32.25 -10.57
C ARG A 201 -8.64 -32.18 -10.45
N ALA A 202 -8.00 -31.20 -11.08
CA ALA A 202 -6.54 -31.01 -11.06
C ALA A 202 -5.69 -32.24 -11.50
N ASP A 203 -6.23 -33.14 -12.32
CA ASP A 203 -5.55 -34.37 -12.77
C ASP A 203 -4.34 -34.12 -13.70
N ARG A 204 -4.19 -32.89 -14.22
CA ARG A 204 -3.14 -32.52 -15.19
C ARG A 204 -2.58 -31.14 -14.87
N LEU A 205 -1.30 -30.94 -15.18
CA LEU A 205 -0.64 -29.63 -15.09
C LEU A 205 -1.40 -28.55 -15.89
N SER A 206 -2.03 -28.93 -17.01
CA SER A 206 -2.85 -28.04 -17.82
C SER A 206 -4.02 -27.42 -17.06
N SER A 207 -4.59 -28.11 -16.06
CA SER A 207 -5.70 -27.59 -15.26
C SER A 207 -5.27 -26.37 -14.43
N PHE A 208 -4.06 -26.39 -13.87
CA PHE A 208 -3.49 -25.26 -13.14
C PHE A 208 -3.23 -24.07 -14.06
N PHE A 209 -2.73 -24.32 -15.27
CA PHE A 209 -2.54 -23.28 -16.27
C PHE A 209 -3.87 -22.58 -16.64
N TRP A 210 -4.93 -23.36 -16.91
CA TRP A 210 -6.25 -22.80 -17.21
C TRP A 210 -6.84 -22.02 -16.03
N ALA A 211 -6.67 -22.53 -14.79
CA ALA A 211 -7.08 -21.81 -13.60
C ALA A 211 -6.32 -20.47 -13.48
N GLY A 212 -5.01 -20.47 -13.67
CA GLY A 212 -4.18 -19.25 -13.65
C GLY A 212 -4.56 -18.23 -14.73
N LEU A 213 -4.83 -18.70 -15.95
CA LEU A 213 -5.29 -17.84 -17.04
C LEU A 213 -6.65 -17.23 -16.76
N ALA A 214 -7.61 -18.04 -16.30
CA ALA A 214 -8.94 -17.56 -15.93
C ALA A 214 -8.89 -16.55 -14.77
N THR A 215 -7.98 -16.78 -13.81
CA THR A 215 -7.69 -15.86 -12.72
C THR A 215 -7.19 -14.51 -13.25
N ALA A 216 -6.19 -14.52 -14.14
CA ALA A 216 -5.64 -13.30 -14.74
C ALA A 216 -6.68 -12.51 -15.54
N ILE A 217 -7.54 -13.20 -16.30
CA ILE A 217 -8.63 -12.56 -17.06
C ILE A 217 -9.63 -11.90 -16.10
N SER A 218 -10.09 -12.64 -15.08
CA SER A 218 -11.04 -12.12 -14.08
C SER A 218 -10.47 -10.88 -13.35
N ALA A 219 -9.23 -10.98 -12.89
CA ALA A 219 -8.49 -9.91 -12.25
C ALA A 219 -8.37 -8.66 -13.16
N SER A 220 -8.04 -8.87 -14.44
CA SER A 220 -7.93 -7.80 -15.43
C SER A 220 -9.28 -7.09 -15.67
N ILE A 221 -10.38 -7.83 -15.71
CA ILE A 221 -11.72 -7.25 -15.83
C ILE A 221 -12.03 -6.34 -14.64
N VAL A 222 -11.71 -6.77 -13.41
CA VAL A 222 -11.90 -5.91 -12.21
C VAL A 222 -11.05 -4.64 -12.30
N ILE A 223 -9.78 -4.76 -12.71
CA ILE A 223 -8.92 -3.58 -12.95
C ILE A 223 -9.57 -2.65 -13.98
N ILE A 224 -10.08 -3.18 -15.09
CA ILE A 224 -10.72 -2.37 -16.12
C ILE A 224 -11.92 -1.60 -15.54
N ILE A 225 -12.81 -2.28 -14.81
CA ILE A 225 -14.02 -1.68 -14.22
C ILE A 225 -13.67 -0.52 -13.28
N PHE A 226 -12.66 -0.67 -12.41
CA PHE A 226 -12.35 0.32 -11.39
C PHE A 226 -11.32 1.38 -11.80
N ARG A 227 -10.40 1.06 -12.71
CA ARG A 227 -9.26 1.95 -13.07
C ARG A 227 -9.44 2.67 -14.39
N PHE A 228 -10.24 2.18 -15.32
CA PHE A 228 -10.45 2.91 -16.57
C PHE A 228 -11.23 4.22 -16.38
N PRO A 229 -12.30 4.26 -15.57
CA PRO A 229 -13.04 5.49 -15.29
C PRO A 229 -12.25 6.52 -14.46
N ASP A 230 -11.19 6.08 -13.77
CA ASP A 230 -10.40 6.92 -12.88
C ASP A 230 -9.40 7.77 -13.68
N PRO A 231 -9.56 9.11 -13.71
CA PRO A 231 -8.65 10.00 -14.44
C PRO A 231 -7.30 10.15 -13.75
N ALA A 232 -7.15 9.75 -12.48
CA ALA A 232 -5.89 9.87 -11.74
C ALA A 232 -4.88 8.77 -12.11
N THR A 233 -5.27 7.76 -12.88
CA THR A 233 -4.38 6.67 -13.30
C THR A 233 -3.98 6.85 -14.77
N ASP A 234 -2.69 7.08 -15.03
CA ASP A 234 -2.17 7.20 -16.40
C ASP A 234 -2.27 5.89 -17.19
N LEU A 235 -2.19 5.98 -18.53
CA LEU A 235 -2.25 4.81 -19.43
C LEU A 235 -1.18 3.75 -19.10
N ILE A 236 0.03 4.20 -18.75
CA ILE A 236 1.13 3.33 -18.32
C ILE A 236 0.77 2.62 -17.00
N GLY A 237 0.14 3.32 -16.06
CA GLY A 237 -0.36 2.75 -14.81
C GLY A 237 -1.38 1.65 -15.07
N LYS A 238 -2.37 1.90 -15.94
CA LYS A 238 -3.38 0.90 -16.33
C LYS A 238 -2.74 -0.35 -16.97
N ALA A 239 -1.80 -0.16 -17.89
CA ALA A 239 -1.08 -1.26 -18.53
C ALA A 239 -0.24 -2.08 -17.52
N THR A 240 0.41 -1.39 -16.56
CA THR A 240 1.20 -2.04 -15.51
C THR A 240 0.32 -2.91 -14.60
N LEU A 241 -0.88 -2.45 -14.26
CA LEU A 241 -1.83 -3.21 -13.43
C LEU A 241 -2.34 -4.47 -14.15
N ILE A 242 -2.65 -4.36 -15.45
CA ILE A 242 -3.02 -5.54 -16.27
C ILE A 242 -1.83 -6.49 -16.43
N GLY A 243 -0.60 -5.98 -16.58
CA GLY A 243 0.59 -6.82 -16.55
C GLY A 243 0.75 -7.55 -15.22
N ALA A 244 0.50 -6.86 -14.10
CA ALA A 244 0.56 -7.43 -12.76
C ALA A 244 -0.46 -8.57 -12.55
N SER A 245 -1.69 -8.45 -13.07
CA SER A 245 -2.70 -9.51 -12.96
C SER A 245 -2.33 -10.77 -13.74
N ILE A 246 -1.62 -10.64 -14.86
CA ILE A 246 -1.10 -11.80 -15.61
C ILE A 246 -0.01 -12.52 -14.80
N VAL A 247 0.94 -11.77 -14.24
CA VAL A 247 1.98 -12.32 -13.35
C VAL A 247 1.34 -13.02 -12.16
N MET A 248 0.34 -12.38 -11.55
CA MET A 248 -0.43 -12.91 -10.43
C MET A 248 -1.12 -14.24 -10.74
N GLY A 249 -1.73 -14.38 -11.92
CA GLY A 249 -2.35 -15.63 -12.38
C GLY A 249 -1.32 -16.76 -12.57
N LEU A 250 -0.18 -16.45 -13.20
CA LEU A 250 0.93 -17.39 -13.37
C LEU A 250 1.54 -17.84 -12.03
N LEU A 251 1.78 -16.89 -11.14
CA LEU A 251 2.27 -17.17 -9.78
C LEU A 251 1.29 -18.04 -9.02
N SER A 252 -0.01 -17.74 -9.11
CA SER A 252 -1.04 -18.52 -8.41
C SER A 252 -1.10 -19.97 -8.86
N ALA A 253 -1.06 -20.20 -10.18
CA ALA A 253 -1.02 -21.54 -10.76
C ALA A 253 0.24 -22.32 -10.36
N SER A 254 1.40 -21.65 -10.42
CA SER A 254 2.70 -22.25 -10.08
C SER A 254 2.77 -22.64 -8.61
N LEU A 255 2.35 -21.74 -7.71
CA LEU A 255 2.30 -22.00 -6.27
C LEU A 255 1.25 -23.06 -5.92
N GLY A 256 0.07 -23.02 -6.56
CA GLY A 256 -0.97 -24.03 -6.36
C GLY A 256 -0.47 -25.43 -6.72
N PHE A 257 0.20 -25.56 -7.87
CA PHE A 257 0.80 -26.83 -8.29
C PHE A 257 1.94 -27.27 -7.35
N GLY A 258 2.89 -26.38 -7.05
CA GLY A 258 4.04 -26.68 -6.20
C GLY A 258 3.64 -27.08 -4.78
N MET A 259 2.65 -26.40 -4.19
CA MET A 259 2.14 -26.72 -2.86
C MET A 259 1.38 -28.04 -2.85
N LEU A 260 0.63 -28.38 -3.91
CA LEU A 260 -0.04 -29.68 -3.98
C LEU A 260 0.96 -30.85 -3.92
N LEU A 261 2.15 -30.70 -4.51
CA LEU A 261 3.19 -31.73 -4.48
C LEU A 261 3.82 -31.94 -3.09
N LEU A 262 3.66 -31.00 -2.16
CA LEU A 262 4.23 -31.06 -0.81
C LEU A 262 3.31 -31.72 0.23
N ILE A 263 2.03 -31.91 -0.11
CA ILE A 263 0.99 -32.44 0.78
C ILE A 263 0.96 -33.97 0.67
#